data_AF-A0A645FPX3-F1
#
_entry.id   AF-A0A645FPX3-F1
#
_cell.length_a   1.000
_cell.length_b   1.000
_cell.length_c   1.000
_cell.angle_alpha   90.00
_cell.angle_beta   90.00
_cell.angle_gamma   90.00
#
_symmetry.space_group_name_H-M   'P 1'
#
loop_
_entity.id
_entity.type
_entity.pdbx_description
1 polymer ?
#
loop_
_entity_poly.entity_id
_entity_poly.type
_entity_poly.pdbx_seq_one_letter_code
_entity_poly.pdbx_strand_id
1 'polypeptide(L)'
;MWQRDILNGLKFPYVVIIGNHDVLGTGEEVYTKVFGEDNFSFIAGNVKFVCLNTNAIEYDYSHPVPDFDFIENALADRKDEYSKTVFSMHVRPLIHEFNNNVAKVFHRYVKEAPGIQFCTAAHEHHLTAEAIFEDGIMYYGSDSMNHRSYLVFTINPEGYEYEVVYF
;
A
#
# COMPACT_ATOMS: atom_id res chain seq x y z
N MET A 1 -10.38 -16.45 -12.88
CA MET A 1 -10.20 -15.06 -13.35
C MET A 1 -8.75 -14.96 -13.78
N TRP A 2 -8.48 -14.47 -14.99
CA TRP A 2 -7.18 -14.64 -15.64
C TRP A 2 -5.98 -14.16 -14.81
N GLN A 3 -6.04 -12.95 -14.23
CA GLN A 3 -4.96 -12.41 -13.41
C GLN A 3 -4.73 -13.23 -12.12
N ARG A 4 -5.79 -13.56 -11.37
CA ARG A 4 -5.68 -14.43 -10.18
C ARG A 4 -5.04 -15.78 -10.53
N ASP A 5 -5.43 -16.37 -11.66
CA ASP A 5 -4.93 -17.68 -12.07
C ASP A 5 -3.43 -17.61 -12.45
N ILE A 6 -2.95 -16.47 -12.97
CA ILE A 6 -1.51 -16.19 -13.16
C ILE A 6 -0.80 -16.05 -11.81
N LEU A 7 -1.34 -15.23 -10.89
CA LEU A 7 -0.74 -15.00 -9.56
C LEU A 7 -0.67 -16.28 -8.73
N ASN A 8 -1.65 -17.17 -8.84
CA ASN A 8 -1.64 -18.50 -8.22
C ASN A 8 -0.52 -19.42 -8.73
N GLY A 9 0.11 -19.09 -9.86
CA GLY A 9 1.29 -19.80 -10.38
C GLY A 9 2.61 -19.33 -9.75
N LEU A 10 2.61 -18.26 -8.94
CA LEU A 10 3.80 -17.77 -8.27
C LEU A 10 4.28 -18.76 -7.21
N LYS A 11 5.61 -18.90 -7.09
CA LYS A 11 6.24 -19.71 -6.03
C LYS A 11 6.22 -19.02 -4.66
N PHE A 12 5.92 -17.73 -4.64
CA PHE A 12 5.92 -16.88 -3.46
C PHE A 12 4.49 -16.46 -3.12
N PRO A 13 4.18 -16.22 -1.83
CA PRO A 13 2.90 -15.64 -1.46
C PRO A 13 2.74 -14.27 -2.10
N TYR A 14 1.50 -13.91 -2.44
CA TYR A 14 1.15 -12.61 -2.95
C TYR A 14 -0.05 -12.06 -2.20
N VAL A 15 -0.14 -10.75 -2.16
CA VAL A 15 -1.33 -10.00 -1.74
C VAL A 15 -1.70 -9.04 -2.86
N VAL A 16 -2.94 -8.57 -2.86
CA VAL A 16 -3.42 -7.59 -3.83
C VAL A 16 -3.95 -6.40 -3.04
N ILE A 17 -3.64 -5.20 -3.50
CA ILE A 17 -4.15 -3.95 -2.95
C ILE A 17 -5.15 -3.41 -3.95
N ILE A 18 -6.32 -3.01 -3.47
CA ILE A 18 -7.40 -2.51 -4.30
C ILE A 18 -6.99 -1.21 -4.99
N GLY A 19 -7.13 -1.15 -6.32
CA GLY A 19 -6.99 0.08 -7.10
C GLY A 19 -8.34 0.74 -7.36
N ASN A 20 -8.33 2.00 -7.77
CA ASN A 20 -9.55 2.75 -8.10
C ASN A 20 -10.39 2.05 -9.20
N HIS A 21 -9.73 1.42 -10.17
CA HIS A 21 -10.39 0.64 -11.22
C HIS A 21 -11.05 -0.65 -10.71
N ASP A 22 -10.62 -1.18 -9.57
CA ASP A 22 -11.25 -2.33 -8.91
C ASP A 22 -12.50 -1.93 -8.13
N VAL A 23 -12.75 -0.63 -7.90
CA VAL A 23 -13.96 -0.16 -7.20
C VAL A 23 -15.15 0.02 -8.15
N LEU A 24 -14.88 0.28 -9.43
CA LEU A 24 -15.92 0.67 -10.40
C LEU A 24 -16.90 -0.46 -10.72
N GLY A 25 -18.19 -0.13 -10.80
CA GLY A 25 -19.25 -1.07 -11.18
C GLY A 25 -19.44 -2.17 -10.13
N THR A 26 -19.27 -3.43 -10.52
CA THR A 26 -19.29 -4.59 -9.59
C THR A 26 -17.86 -4.99 -9.17
N GLY A 27 -16.87 -4.13 -9.40
CA GLY A 27 -15.46 -4.44 -9.17
C GLY A 27 -15.18 -4.78 -7.71
N GLU A 28 -15.71 -3.97 -6.78
CA GLU A 28 -15.43 -4.11 -5.35
C GLU A 28 -15.92 -5.47 -4.81
N GLU A 29 -17.12 -5.89 -5.22
CA GLU A 29 -17.67 -7.20 -4.86
C GLU A 29 -16.79 -8.35 -5.39
N VAL A 30 -16.28 -8.19 -6.61
CA VAL A 30 -15.38 -9.18 -7.24
C VAL A 30 -14.04 -9.22 -6.52
N TYR A 31 -13.45 -8.06 -6.24
CA TYR A 31 -12.22 -7.93 -5.45
C TYR A 31 -12.40 -8.62 -4.09
N THR A 32 -13.45 -8.25 -3.36
CA THR A 32 -13.71 -8.76 -2.00
C THR A 32 -13.86 -10.28 -1.98
N LYS A 33 -14.59 -10.82 -2.96
CA LYS A 33 -14.80 -12.27 -3.07
C LYS A 33 -13.52 -13.05 -3.40
N VAL A 34 -12.53 -12.40 -3.98
CA VAL A 34 -11.33 -13.05 -4.53
C VAL A 34 -10.11 -12.83 -3.66
N PHE A 35 -9.94 -11.62 -3.13
CA PHE A 35 -8.75 -11.17 -2.41
C PHE A 35 -9.03 -10.83 -0.94
N GLY A 36 -10.30 -10.65 -0.55
CA GLY A 36 -10.70 -10.37 0.84
C GLY A 36 -10.90 -8.88 1.10
N GLU A 37 -10.66 -8.46 2.35
CA GLU A 37 -10.85 -7.09 2.79
C GLU A 37 -9.93 -6.10 2.04
N ASP A 38 -10.41 -4.87 1.86
CA ASP A 38 -9.71 -3.79 1.15
C ASP A 38 -8.63 -3.11 2.01
N ASN A 39 -8.77 -3.18 3.33
CA ASN A 39 -7.75 -2.89 4.33
C ASN A 39 -7.33 -4.19 5.03
N PHE A 40 -6.03 -4.47 5.08
CA PHE A 40 -5.51 -5.65 5.78
C PHE A 40 -4.07 -5.43 6.21
N SER A 41 -3.61 -6.24 7.16
CA SER A 41 -2.21 -6.20 7.61
C SER A 41 -1.67 -7.58 7.91
N PHE A 42 -0.36 -7.74 7.77
CA PHE A 42 0.31 -9.00 8.06
C PHE A 42 1.75 -8.75 8.52
N ILE A 43 2.35 -9.76 9.15
CA ILE A 43 3.75 -9.73 9.57
C ILE A 43 4.52 -10.78 8.76
N ALA A 44 5.63 -10.36 8.15
CA ALA A 44 6.61 -11.26 7.55
C ALA A 44 7.99 -10.99 8.17
N GLY A 45 8.55 -12.00 8.84
CA GLY A 45 9.74 -11.79 9.67
C GLY A 45 9.43 -10.84 10.82
N ASN A 46 10.15 -9.71 10.90
CA ASN A 46 9.91 -8.65 11.87
C ASN A 46 9.35 -7.36 11.25
N VAL A 47 8.74 -7.46 10.06
CA VAL A 47 8.17 -6.34 9.30
C VAL A 47 6.64 -6.48 9.27
N LYS A 48 5.93 -5.46 9.76
CA LYS A 48 4.48 -5.29 9.59
C LYS A 48 4.21 -4.59 8.26
N PHE A 49 3.36 -5.18 7.44
CA PHE A 49 2.83 -4.56 6.23
C PHE A 49 1.40 -4.10 6.54
N VAL A 50 1.15 -2.80 6.33
CA VAL A 50 -0.17 -2.18 6.46
C VAL A 50 -0.64 -1.83 5.06
N CYS A 51 -1.61 -2.59 4.55
CA CYS A 51 -2.15 -2.46 3.20
C CYS A 51 -3.50 -1.77 3.27
N LEU A 52 -3.66 -0.68 2.52
CA LEU A 52 -4.78 0.23 2.67
C LEU A 52 -5.49 0.51 1.35
N ASN A 53 -6.81 0.61 1.43
CA ASN A 53 -7.60 1.30 0.43
C ASN A 53 -7.45 2.82 0.61
N THR A 54 -7.06 3.50 -0.47
CA THR A 54 -6.84 4.96 -0.49
C THR A 54 -7.53 5.66 -1.66
N ASN A 55 -8.48 4.97 -2.31
CA ASN A 55 -9.23 5.45 -3.48
C ASN A 55 -10.41 6.33 -3.05
N ALA A 56 -10.14 7.48 -2.42
CA ALA A 56 -11.16 8.23 -1.67
C ALA A 56 -12.28 8.83 -2.54
N ILE A 57 -12.07 9.01 -3.84
CA ILE A 57 -13.08 9.61 -4.74
C ILE A 57 -14.09 8.56 -5.22
N GLU A 58 -13.71 7.29 -5.20
CA GLU A 58 -14.51 6.17 -5.65
C GLU A 58 -15.58 5.75 -4.62
N TYR A 59 -15.43 6.20 -3.37
CA TYR A 59 -16.37 5.95 -2.28
C TYR A 59 -17.16 7.21 -1.93
N ASP A 60 -18.38 6.99 -1.42
CA ASP A 60 -19.10 8.06 -0.74
C ASP A 60 -18.62 8.20 0.71
N TYR A 61 -19.16 9.17 1.45
CA TYR A 61 -18.77 9.43 2.84
C TYR A 61 -19.13 8.29 3.82
N SER A 62 -19.71 7.17 3.37
CA SER A 62 -20.08 6.04 4.23
C SER A 62 -18.95 5.03 4.47
N HIS A 63 -17.91 5.04 3.61
CA HIS A 63 -16.73 4.19 3.78
C HIS A 63 -15.50 5.07 4.08
N PRO A 64 -14.84 4.91 5.24
CA PRO A 64 -13.70 5.75 5.59
C PRO A 64 -12.49 5.41 4.72
N VAL A 65 -12.07 6.32 3.85
CA VAL A 65 -10.91 6.15 2.96
C VAL A 65 -9.99 7.37 3.03
N PRO A 66 -8.75 7.23 3.56
CA PRO A 66 -8.23 6.07 4.29
C PRO A 66 -8.93 5.85 5.64
N ASP A 67 -8.95 4.60 6.12
CA ASP A 67 -9.49 4.22 7.43
C ASP A 67 -8.44 4.39 8.55
N PHE A 68 -8.59 5.42 9.37
CA PHE A 68 -7.67 5.70 10.49
C PHE A 68 -7.85 4.75 11.67
N ASP A 69 -9.07 4.28 11.93
CA ASP A 69 -9.33 3.32 13.00
C ASP A 69 -8.66 1.98 12.66
N PHE A 70 -8.71 1.57 11.40
CA PHE A 70 -7.96 0.42 10.92
C PHE A 70 -6.45 0.59 11.11
N ILE A 71 -5.88 1.74 10.75
CA ILE A 71 -4.42 1.99 10.91
C ILE A 71 -4.00 1.88 12.38
N GLU A 72 -4.76 2.48 13.30
CA GLU A 72 -4.48 2.41 14.73
C GLU A 72 -4.51 0.95 15.23
N ASN A 73 -5.57 0.22 14.87
CA ASN A 73 -5.72 -1.18 15.25
C ASN A 73 -4.60 -2.05 14.65
N ALA A 74 -4.24 -1.83 13.38
CA ALA A 74 -3.17 -2.58 12.72
C ALA A 74 -1.79 -2.34 13.37
N LEU A 75 -1.51 -1.12 13.83
CA LEU A 75 -0.27 -0.78 14.54
C LEU A 75 -0.25 -1.22 16.02
N ALA A 76 -1.41 -1.43 16.62
CA ALA A 76 -1.51 -2.00 17.97
C ALA A 76 -1.46 -3.54 17.94
N ASP A 77 -2.03 -4.14 16.89
CA ASP A 77 -2.10 -5.59 16.72
C ASP A 77 -0.70 -6.22 16.60
N ARG A 78 -0.42 -7.15 17.52
CA ARG A 78 0.83 -7.93 17.56
C ARG A 78 2.08 -7.04 17.59
N LYS A 79 2.00 -5.89 18.28
CA LYS A 79 3.06 -4.88 18.37
C LYS A 79 4.42 -5.41 18.85
N ASP A 80 4.43 -6.47 19.65
CA ASP A 80 5.66 -7.09 20.15
C ASP A 80 6.33 -8.03 19.13
N GLU A 81 5.70 -8.31 17.99
CA GLU A 81 6.19 -9.25 16.98
C GLU A 81 6.91 -8.59 15.79
N TYR A 82 6.91 -7.26 15.72
CA TYR A 82 7.58 -6.53 14.64
C TYR A 82 8.29 -5.29 15.17
N SER A 83 9.32 -4.86 14.44
CA SER A 83 10.09 -3.66 14.76
C SER A 83 10.20 -2.70 13.58
N LYS A 84 9.62 -3.07 12.43
CA LYS A 84 9.64 -2.32 11.18
C LYS A 84 8.27 -2.32 10.56
N THR A 85 7.95 -1.25 9.85
CA THR A 85 6.65 -1.11 9.19
C THR A 85 6.82 -0.67 7.74
N VAL A 86 5.98 -1.19 6.86
CA VAL A 86 5.79 -0.74 5.48
C VAL A 86 4.33 -0.43 5.28
N PHE A 87 4.02 0.72 4.69
CA PHE A 87 2.67 1.06 4.26
C PHE A 87 2.55 0.85 2.75
N SER A 88 1.47 0.23 2.31
CA SER A 88 1.21 -0.01 0.89
C SER A 88 -0.21 0.41 0.54
N MET A 89 -0.35 1.13 -0.57
CA MET A 89 -1.61 1.71 -1.01
C MET A 89 -1.64 1.84 -2.54
N HIS A 90 -2.79 2.16 -3.13
CA HIS A 90 -2.85 2.45 -4.57
C HIS A 90 -2.55 3.92 -4.86
N VAL A 91 -3.30 4.82 -4.24
CA VAL A 91 -3.11 6.27 -4.38
C VAL A 91 -2.27 6.78 -3.19
N ARG A 92 -1.19 7.51 -3.43
CA ARG A 92 -0.39 8.15 -2.36
C ARG A 92 -1.01 9.49 -1.90
N PRO A 93 -0.64 9.98 -0.70
CA PRO A 93 -0.99 11.33 -0.29
C PRO A 93 -0.53 12.41 -1.28
N LEU A 94 -1.22 13.55 -1.27
CA LEU A 94 -0.99 14.70 -2.15
C LEU A 94 -1.44 14.50 -3.60
N ILE A 95 -2.02 13.34 -3.93
CA ILE A 95 -2.75 13.09 -5.18
C ILE A 95 -4.25 13.29 -4.97
N HIS A 96 -4.96 13.78 -5.98
CA HIS A 96 -6.35 14.23 -5.85
C HIS A 96 -7.27 13.14 -5.28
N GLU A 97 -7.13 11.92 -5.80
CA GLU A 97 -7.89 10.72 -5.47
C GLU A 97 -7.66 10.23 -4.03
N PHE A 98 -6.62 10.71 -3.34
CA PHE A 98 -6.33 10.34 -1.95
C PHE A 98 -7.22 11.07 -0.92
N ASN A 99 -7.89 12.16 -1.31
CA ASN A 99 -8.42 13.19 -0.40
C ASN A 99 -7.32 13.93 0.39
N ASN A 100 -6.81 15.01 -0.20
CA ASN A 100 -5.68 15.76 0.36
C ASN A 100 -5.98 16.53 1.65
N ASN A 101 -7.23 16.63 2.09
CA ASN A 101 -7.55 17.24 3.39
C ASN A 101 -7.00 16.40 4.55
N VAL A 102 -6.87 15.08 4.37
CA VAL A 102 -6.40 14.17 5.41
C VAL A 102 -4.96 13.69 5.21
N ALA A 103 -4.29 14.07 4.12
CA ALA A 103 -2.92 13.66 3.78
C ALA A 103 -1.92 13.88 4.94
N LYS A 104 -1.97 15.04 5.59
CA LYS A 104 -1.09 15.35 6.73
C LYS A 104 -1.43 14.55 7.99
N VAL A 105 -2.71 14.20 8.18
CA VAL A 105 -3.16 13.38 9.31
C VAL A 105 -2.72 11.94 9.10
N PHE A 106 -2.96 11.39 7.91
CA PHE A 106 -2.44 10.09 7.50
C PHE A 106 -0.94 9.95 7.72
N HIS A 107 -0.18 10.95 7.28
CA HIS A 107 1.27 10.89 7.43
C HIS A 107 1.74 11.00 8.89
N ARG A 108 0.93 11.52 9.84
CA ARG A 108 1.25 11.41 11.27
C ARG A 108 1.22 9.96 11.74
N TYR A 109 0.22 9.19 11.35
CA TYR A 109 0.16 7.75 11.66
C TYR A 109 1.33 6.98 11.05
N VAL A 110 1.72 7.31 9.81
CA VAL A 110 2.91 6.71 9.17
C VAL A 110 4.17 6.95 9.99
N LYS A 111 4.37 8.17 10.52
CA LYS A 111 5.54 8.50 11.37
C LYS A 111 5.54 7.82 12.73
N GLU A 112 4.36 7.54 13.27
CA GLU A 112 4.20 6.88 14.56
C GLU A 112 4.38 5.36 14.48
N ALA A 113 4.39 4.81 13.26
CA ALA A 113 4.59 3.38 13.04
C ALA A 113 6.00 2.91 13.47
N PRO A 114 6.11 1.80 14.22
CA PRO A 114 7.40 1.26 14.65
C PRO A 114 8.35 1.02 13.47
N GLY A 115 9.50 1.70 13.48
CA GLY A 115 10.55 1.53 12.49
C GLY A 115 10.08 1.64 11.05
N ILE A 116 9.23 2.62 10.73
CA ILE A 116 8.79 2.90 9.36
C ILE A 116 9.97 2.86 8.38
N GLN A 117 9.86 2.02 7.36
CA GLN A 117 10.88 1.86 6.33
C GLN A 117 10.57 2.76 5.14
N PHE A 118 9.41 2.53 4.51
CA PHE A 118 8.95 3.27 3.34
C PHE A 118 7.44 3.03 3.13
N CYS A 119 6.88 3.82 2.22
CA CYS A 119 5.55 3.66 1.68
C CYS A 119 5.63 3.24 0.21
N THR A 120 4.68 2.43 -0.26
CA THR A 120 4.53 2.06 -1.67
C THR A 120 3.18 2.52 -2.19
N ALA A 121 3.16 2.98 -3.43
CA ALA A 121 2.00 3.45 -4.16
C ALA A 121 2.07 3.06 -5.64
N ALA A 122 0.97 3.27 -6.34
CA ALA A 122 0.86 3.12 -7.78
C ALA A 122 0.10 4.32 -8.36
N HIS A 123 -0.96 4.08 -9.15
CA HIS A 123 -1.87 5.08 -9.73
C HIS A 123 -1.28 6.01 -10.80
N GLU A 124 -0.11 6.60 -10.58
CA GLU A 124 0.45 7.65 -11.45
C GLU A 124 1.08 7.13 -12.75
N HIS A 125 1.20 5.80 -12.91
CA HIS A 125 1.72 5.14 -14.13
C HIS A 125 3.11 5.60 -14.57
N HIS A 126 3.97 5.90 -13.60
CA HIS A 126 5.40 6.11 -13.79
C HIS A 126 6.15 5.84 -12.48
N LEU A 127 7.45 5.60 -12.57
CA LEU A 127 8.29 5.40 -11.39
C LEU A 127 8.46 6.70 -10.61
N THR A 128 8.18 6.66 -9.31
CA THR A 128 8.47 7.77 -8.39
C THR A 128 9.19 7.25 -7.14
N ALA A 129 10.05 8.09 -6.57
CA ALA A 129 10.79 7.80 -5.35
C ALA A 129 11.02 9.12 -4.61
N GLU A 130 10.05 9.53 -3.80
CA GLU A 130 10.02 10.88 -3.24
C GLU A 130 9.69 10.89 -1.76
N ALA A 131 10.38 11.74 -0.99
CA ALA A 131 9.96 12.11 0.36
C ALA A 131 8.96 13.27 0.29
N ILE A 132 7.71 12.98 -0.05
CA ILE A 132 6.67 13.97 -0.38
C ILE A 132 6.28 14.90 0.79
N PHE A 133 6.72 14.59 2.01
CA PHE A 133 6.54 15.41 3.22
C PHE A 133 7.86 16.01 3.76
N GLU A 134 8.97 15.86 3.03
CA GLU A 134 10.29 16.44 3.33
C GLU A 134 10.90 16.01 4.69
N ASP A 135 10.48 14.86 5.22
CA ASP A 135 10.95 14.31 6.51
C ASP A 135 11.83 13.06 6.36
N GLY A 136 12.15 12.68 5.12
CA GLY A 136 12.97 11.52 4.78
C GLY A 136 12.19 10.20 4.64
N ILE A 137 10.88 10.17 4.94
CA ILE A 137 10.06 8.97 4.69
C ILE A 137 9.70 8.89 3.21
N MET A 138 10.21 7.86 2.56
CA MET A 138 10.06 7.68 1.11
C MET A 138 8.70 7.08 0.74
N TYR A 139 8.10 7.62 -0.31
CA TYR A 139 6.96 7.05 -1.03
C TYR A 139 7.46 6.63 -2.41
N TYR A 140 7.33 5.34 -2.70
CA TYR A 140 7.74 4.74 -3.97
C TYR A 140 6.52 4.42 -4.83
N GLY A 141 6.43 5.03 -6.00
CA GLY A 141 5.41 4.74 -7.02
C GLY A 141 5.91 3.70 -8.00
N SER A 142 5.17 2.60 -8.17
CA SER A 142 5.42 1.66 -9.27
C SER A 142 4.86 2.19 -10.59
N ASP A 143 5.55 1.88 -11.68
CA ASP A 143 5.06 2.15 -13.03
C ASP A 143 3.88 1.22 -13.41
N SER A 144 3.20 1.54 -14.51
CA SER A 144 2.26 0.64 -15.16
C SER A 144 2.97 -0.63 -15.64
N MET A 145 2.32 -1.78 -15.45
CA MET A 145 2.78 -3.06 -16.00
C MET A 145 2.96 -3.04 -17.52
N ASN A 146 2.32 -2.10 -18.24
CA ASN A 146 2.52 -1.89 -19.68
C ASN A 146 3.95 -1.45 -20.03
N HIS A 147 4.64 -0.78 -19.10
CA HIS A 147 6.05 -0.38 -19.24
C HIS A 147 7.03 -1.46 -18.76
N ARG A 148 6.50 -2.62 -18.35
CA ARG A 148 7.27 -3.84 -18.04
C ARG A 148 8.36 -3.61 -17.00
N SER A 149 7.99 -3.02 -15.87
CA SER A 149 8.87 -2.87 -14.73
C SER A 149 8.18 -3.25 -13.41
N TYR A 150 8.99 -3.58 -12.41
CA TYR A 150 8.53 -3.77 -11.03
C TYR A 150 9.62 -3.37 -10.03
N LEU A 151 9.21 -3.13 -8.78
CA LEU A 151 10.10 -2.73 -7.69
C LEU A 151 10.46 -3.96 -6.84
N VAL A 152 11.74 -4.09 -6.51
CA VAL A 152 12.23 -5.08 -5.54
C VAL A 152 12.77 -4.33 -4.35
N PHE A 153 12.31 -4.71 -3.15
CA PHE A 153 12.79 -4.17 -1.89
C PHE A 153 13.46 -5.26 -1.07
N THR A 154 14.65 -4.97 -0.54
CA THR A 154 15.38 -5.84 0.38
C THR A 154 15.49 -5.14 1.72
N ILE A 155 14.73 -5.60 2.72
CA ILE A 155 14.76 -5.04 4.09
C ILE A 155 15.77 -5.83 4.92
N ASN A 156 16.74 -5.13 5.52
CA ASN A 156 17.83 -5.70 6.32
C ASN A 156 17.90 -5.00 7.69
N PRO A 157 18.68 -5.48 8.68
CA PRO A 157 18.71 -4.89 10.03
C PRO A 157 18.91 -3.37 10.09
N GLU A 158 19.69 -2.78 9.18
CA GLU A 158 20.05 -1.36 9.16
C GLU A 158 19.03 -0.48 8.41
N GLY A 159 18.23 -1.05 7.52
CA GLY A 159 17.24 -0.32 6.74
C GLY A 159 16.72 -1.15 5.56
N TYR A 160 16.75 -0.58 4.37
CA TYR A 160 16.35 -1.26 3.15
C TYR A 160 17.13 -0.76 1.93
N GLU A 161 17.18 -1.60 0.91
CA GLU A 161 17.61 -1.26 -0.44
C GLU A 161 16.43 -1.48 -1.39
N TYR A 162 16.40 -0.75 -2.51
CA TYR A 162 15.42 -0.97 -3.56
C TYR A 162 16.06 -0.90 -4.94
N GLU A 163 15.49 -1.65 -5.89
CA GLU A 163 15.86 -1.60 -7.30
C GLU A 163 14.61 -1.68 -8.20
N VAL A 164 14.76 -1.16 -9.41
CA VAL A 164 13.76 -1.29 -10.47
C VAL A 164 14.22 -2.37 -11.44
N VAL A 165 13.39 -3.37 -11.66
CA VAL A 165 13.65 -4.45 -12.62
C VAL A 165 12.81 -4.24 -13.86
N TYR A 166 13.43 -4.35 -15.04
CA TYR A 166 12.80 -4.22 -16.35
C TYR A 166 12.80 -5.55 -17.10
N PHE A 167 11.78 -5.80 -17.95
CA PHE A 167 11.64 -7.06 -18.71
C PHE A 167 10.97 -6.89 -20.07
#